data_AF-A0A3S5J7U7-F1
#
_entry.id   AF-A0A3S5J7U7-F1
#
_cell.length_a   1.000
_cell.length_b   1.000
_cell.length_c   1.000
_cell.angle_alpha   90.00
_cell.angle_beta   90.00
_cell.angle_gamma   90.00
#
_symmetry.space_group_name_H-M   'P 1'
#
loop_
_entity.id
_entity.type
_entity.pdbx_description
1 polymer ?
#
loop_
_entity_poly.entity_id
_entity_poly.type
_entity_poly.pdbx_seq_one_letter_code
_entity_poly.pdbx_strand_id
1 'polypeptide(L)'
;MILKLILLSSLLVVTAGPAFAQEEATPGFNTPIPKSIMTSDEVETSIGTLEFFDGMPTAKTVDAVYDNLDRIRGTEVFLNFIPAASLEGMRLGLKEMGCVA
;
A
#
# COMPACT_ATOMS: atom_id res chain seq x y z
N MET A 1 -16.61 15.51 -61.26
CA MET A 1 -17.15 14.84 -60.06
C MET A 1 -16.32 13.63 -59.62
N ILE A 2 -15.90 12.78 -60.56
CA ILE A 2 -15.10 11.56 -60.28
C ILE A 2 -13.70 11.85 -59.70
N LEU A 3 -13.03 12.92 -60.13
CA LEU A 3 -11.69 13.26 -59.63
C LEU A 3 -11.66 13.74 -58.15
N LYS A 4 -12.76 14.34 -57.65
CA LYS A 4 -12.91 14.71 -56.23
C LYS A 4 -13.14 13.49 -55.33
N LEU A 5 -13.73 12.41 -55.86
CA LEU A 5 -13.98 11.17 -55.12
C LEU A 5 -12.70 10.36 -54.88
N ILE A 6 -11.74 10.42 -55.83
CA ILE A 6 -10.46 9.71 -55.74
C ILE A 6 -9.49 10.43 -54.78
N LEU A 7 -9.51 11.77 -54.77
CA LEU A 7 -8.73 12.56 -53.81
C LEU A 7 -9.23 12.40 -52.37
N LEU A 8 -10.55 12.27 -52.17
CA LEU A 8 -11.15 12.10 -50.84
C LEU A 8 -10.89 10.70 -50.24
N SER A 9 -10.78 9.65 -51.06
CA SER A 9 -10.42 8.31 -50.58
C SER A 9 -8.94 8.18 -50.23
N SER A 10 -8.05 8.90 -50.92
CA SER A 10 -6.61 8.92 -50.59
C SER A 10 -6.29 9.59 -49.25
N LEU A 11 -7.15 10.52 -48.81
CA LEU A 11 -6.98 11.23 -47.53
C LEU A 11 -7.39 10.38 -46.32
N LEU A 12 -8.22 9.35 -46.54
CA LEU A 12 -8.74 8.46 -45.49
C LEU A 12 -7.78 7.30 -45.15
N VAL A 13 -6.79 7.02 -46.00
CA VAL A 13 -5.82 5.92 -45.79
C VAL A 13 -4.57 6.39 -45.04
N VAL A 14 -4.29 7.70 -45.01
CA VAL A 14 -3.10 8.25 -44.33
C VAL A 14 -3.25 8.34 -42.81
N THR A 15 -4.47 8.20 -42.26
CA THR A 15 -4.69 8.22 -40.80
C THR A 15 -4.67 6.84 -40.15
N ALA A 16 -4.42 5.76 -40.91
CA ALA A 16 -4.28 4.41 -40.40
C ALA A 16 -2.80 4.02 -40.22
N GLY A 17 -2.04 4.84 -39.48
CA GLY A 17 -0.81 4.36 -38.87
C GLY A 17 -1.16 3.26 -37.86
N PRO A 18 -0.35 2.20 -37.72
CA PRO A 18 -0.66 1.14 -36.78
C PRO A 18 -0.66 1.72 -35.36
N ALA A 19 -1.84 1.88 -34.78
CA ALA A 19 -2.03 2.08 -33.36
C ALA A 19 -1.68 0.78 -32.63
N PHE A 20 -0.42 0.38 -32.68
CA PHE A 20 0.13 -0.46 -31.63
C PHE A 20 0.18 0.44 -30.41
N ALA A 21 -0.66 0.13 -29.42
CA ALA A 21 -0.52 0.62 -28.06
C ALA A 21 0.85 0.14 -27.56
N GLN A 22 1.90 0.89 -27.88
CA GLN A 22 3.23 0.65 -27.37
C GLN A 22 3.20 1.13 -25.91
N GLU A 23 3.03 0.20 -24.97
CA GLU A 23 3.33 0.51 -23.56
C GLU A 23 4.72 1.13 -23.52
N GLU A 24 4.84 2.32 -22.92
CA GLU A 24 6.12 3.00 -22.79
C GLU A 24 7.12 2.07 -22.12
N ALA A 25 8.29 1.91 -22.75
CA ALA A 25 9.33 1.07 -22.21
C ALA A 25 9.73 1.62 -20.83
N THR A 26 9.81 0.73 -19.84
CA THR A 26 10.28 1.09 -18.50
C THR A 26 11.65 1.77 -18.61
N PRO A 27 11.90 2.87 -17.87
CA PRO A 27 13.18 3.58 -17.95
C PRO A 27 14.36 2.61 -17.77
N GLY A 28 15.25 2.54 -18.76
CA GLY A 28 16.41 1.64 -18.76
C GLY A 28 16.22 0.28 -19.47
N PHE A 29 15.03 -0.01 -20.03
CA PHE A 29 14.74 -1.25 -20.75
C PHE A 29 14.36 -1.02 -22.22
N ASN A 30 14.63 -2.02 -23.05
CA ASN A 30 14.29 -1.99 -24.49
C ASN A 30 12.88 -2.52 -24.79
N THR A 31 12.22 -3.15 -23.81
CA THR A 31 10.90 -3.76 -23.93
C THR A 31 10.04 -3.41 -22.71
N PRO A 32 8.74 -3.13 -22.87
CA PRO A 32 7.86 -2.94 -21.73
C PRO A 32 7.79 -4.24 -20.91
N ILE A 33 7.91 -4.10 -19.59
CA ILE A 33 7.83 -5.23 -18.66
C ILE A 33 6.35 -5.43 -18.32
N PRO A 34 5.78 -6.64 -18.50
CA PRO A 34 4.38 -6.88 -18.20
C PRO A 34 4.04 -6.55 -16.74
N LYS A 35 2.95 -5.80 -16.53
CA LYS A 35 2.48 -5.43 -15.18
C LYS A 35 2.20 -6.65 -14.29
N SER A 36 1.84 -7.79 -14.87
CA SER A 36 1.53 -9.03 -14.13
C SER A 36 2.74 -9.64 -13.40
N ILE A 37 3.96 -9.31 -13.82
CA ILE A 37 5.19 -9.76 -13.14
C ILE A 37 5.85 -8.66 -12.30
N MET A 38 5.29 -7.44 -12.34
CA MET A 38 5.72 -6.35 -11.49
C MET A 38 5.10 -6.50 -10.10
N THR A 39 5.84 -6.05 -9.09
CA THR A 39 5.24 -5.85 -7.76
C THR A 39 4.35 -4.60 -7.85
N SER A 40 3.14 -4.69 -7.31
CA SER A 40 2.25 -3.52 -7.25
C SER A 40 2.84 -2.45 -6.35
N ASP A 41 2.81 -1.20 -6.80
CA ASP A 41 3.22 -0.04 -5.98
C ASP A 41 2.23 0.23 -4.85
N GLU A 42 0.98 -0.23 -4.96
CA GLU A 42 -0.06 -0.06 -3.96
C GLU A 42 -0.62 -1.40 -3.49
N VAL A 43 -0.81 -1.54 -2.18
CA VAL A 43 -1.39 -2.73 -1.55
C VAL A 43 -2.48 -2.34 -0.56
N GLU A 44 -3.71 -2.76 -0.83
CA GLU A 44 -4.87 -2.56 0.06
C GLU A 44 -4.81 -3.50 1.27
N THR A 45 -4.84 -2.95 2.48
CA THR A 45 -4.80 -3.72 3.72
C THR A 45 -5.81 -3.22 4.76
N SER A 46 -5.97 -3.96 5.86
CA SER A 46 -6.85 -3.56 6.98
C SER A 46 -6.38 -2.31 7.73
N ILE A 47 -5.13 -1.89 7.54
CA ILE A 47 -4.55 -0.67 8.13
C ILE A 47 -4.48 0.49 7.13
N GLY A 48 -5.14 0.32 5.97
CA GLY A 48 -5.13 1.27 4.86
C GLY A 48 -4.30 0.79 3.68
N THR A 49 -4.24 1.61 2.64
CA THR A 49 -3.40 1.39 1.46
C THR A 49 -1.94 1.66 1.79
N LEU A 50 -1.08 0.68 1.51
CA LEU A 50 0.37 0.80 1.63
C LEU A 50 0.96 1.12 0.26
N GLU A 51 1.82 2.14 0.21
CA GLU A 51 2.40 2.68 -1.03
C GLU A 51 3.91 2.46 -1.03
N PHE A 52 4.43 1.99 -2.17
CA PHE A 52 5.82 1.64 -2.40
C PHE A 52 6.32 2.28 -3.68
N PHE A 53 7.60 2.64 -3.69
CA PHE A 53 8.33 3.06 -4.88
C PHE A 53 9.53 2.14 -5.03
N ASP A 54 9.55 1.31 -6.08
CA ASP A 54 10.62 0.32 -6.31
C ASP A 54 10.87 -0.58 -5.08
N GLY A 55 9.78 -0.94 -4.40
CA GLY A 55 9.80 -1.74 -3.17
C GLY A 55 10.16 -0.98 -1.88
N MET A 56 10.58 0.29 -1.96
CA MET A 56 10.77 1.14 -0.79
C MET A 56 9.42 1.72 -0.33
N PRO A 57 9.05 1.59 0.96
CA PRO A 57 7.81 2.20 1.45
C PRO A 57 7.91 3.73 1.48
N THR A 58 6.80 4.40 1.23
CA THR A 58 6.68 5.85 1.48
C THR A 58 6.76 6.15 2.99
N ALA A 59 7.13 7.37 3.38
CA ALA A 59 7.19 7.77 4.80
C ALA A 59 5.85 7.52 5.53
N LYS A 60 4.73 7.84 4.87
CA LYS A 60 3.38 7.57 5.36
C LYS A 60 3.12 6.07 5.60
N THR A 61 3.60 5.21 4.70
CA THR A 61 3.50 3.74 4.84
C THR A 61 4.33 3.25 6.03
N VAL A 62 5.53 3.81 6.21
CA VAL A 62 6.39 3.50 7.37
C VAL A 62 5.67 3.84 8.67
N ASP A 63 5.15 5.07 8.78
CA ASP A 63 4.42 5.54 9.97
C ASP A 63 3.19 4.64 10.27
N ALA A 64 2.37 4.36 9.25
CA ALA A 64 1.19 3.51 9.40
C ALA A 64 1.52 2.09 9.88
N VAL A 65 2.62 1.51 9.38
CA VAL A 65 3.06 0.17 9.79
C VAL A 65 3.58 0.18 11.22
N TYR A 66 4.34 1.20 11.63
CA TYR A 66 4.82 1.32 13.02
C TYR A 66 3.69 1.58 14.00
N ASP A 67 2.72 2.44 13.67
CA ASP A 67 1.54 2.69 14.49
C ASP A 67 0.72 1.39 14.70
N ASN A 68 0.56 0.59 13.64
CA ASN A 68 -0.08 -0.71 13.75
C ASN A 68 0.72 -1.69 14.61
N LEU A 69 2.05 -1.73 14.46
CA LEU A 69 2.93 -2.59 15.25
C LEU A 69 2.84 -2.27 16.75
N ASP A 70 2.87 -0.98 17.09
CA ASP A 70 2.75 -0.52 18.47
C ASP A 70 1.36 -0.84 19.04
N ARG A 71 0.30 -0.70 18.23
CA ARG A 71 -1.05 -1.12 18.64
C ARG A 71 -1.12 -2.62 18.95
N ILE A 72 -0.55 -3.47 18.10
CA ILE A 72 -0.57 -4.93 18.29
C ILE A 72 0.21 -5.29 19.56
N ARG A 73 1.42 -4.75 19.72
CA ARG A 73 2.27 -4.98 20.91
C ARG A 73 1.63 -4.45 22.19
N GLY A 74 1.03 -3.27 22.15
CA GLY A 74 0.30 -2.70 23.29
C GLY A 74 -0.89 -3.55 23.71
N THR A 75 -1.64 -4.08 22.74
CA THR A 75 -2.77 -5.00 23.00
C THR A 75 -2.28 -6.30 23.64
N GLU A 76 -1.19 -6.87 23.13
CA GLU A 76 -0.59 -8.09 23.66
C GLU A 76 -0.10 -7.90 25.11
N VAL A 77 0.65 -6.83 25.39
CA VAL A 77 1.13 -6.52 26.74
C VAL A 77 -0.04 -6.30 27.70
N PHE A 78 -1.07 -5.56 27.28
CA PHE A 78 -2.26 -5.34 28.10
C PHE A 78 -2.90 -6.66 28.53
N LEU A 79 -3.14 -7.58 27.58
CA LEU A 79 -3.76 -8.87 27.87
C LEU A 79 -2.89 -9.75 28.77
N ASN A 80 -1.58 -9.79 28.52
CA ASN A 80 -0.64 -10.60 29.30
C ASN A 80 -0.48 -10.09 30.74
N PHE A 81 -0.63 -8.78 30.98
CA PHE A 81 -0.42 -8.17 32.30
C PHE A 81 -1.69 -8.04 33.16
N ILE A 82 -2.86 -8.51 32.71
CA ILE A 82 -4.09 -8.53 33.52
C ILE A 82 -3.86 -9.18 34.92
N PRO A 83 -3.21 -10.35 35.05
CA PRO A 83 -3.00 -10.97 36.36
C PRO A 83 -2.10 -10.14 37.28
N ALA A 84 -1.02 -9.55 36.73
CA ALA A 84 -0.11 -8.71 37.51
C ALA A 84 -0.80 -7.42 37.97
N ALA A 85 -1.61 -6.79 37.10
CA ALA A 85 -2.41 -5.62 37.45
C ALA A 85 -3.43 -5.94 38.56
N SER A 86 -4.05 -7.12 38.53
CA SER A 86 -4.96 -7.59 39.58
C SER A 86 -4.26 -7.75 40.94
N LEU A 87 -3.08 -8.38 40.97
CA LEU A 87 -2.26 -8.50 42.17
C LEU A 87 -1.84 -7.14 42.73
N GLU A 88 -1.43 -6.21 41.85
CA GLU A 88 -1.08 -4.86 42.24
C GLU A 88 -2.28 -4.10 42.82
N GLY A 89 -3.47 -4.25 42.22
CA GLY A 89 -4.71 -3.71 42.76
C GLY A 89 -5.01 -4.22 44.17
N MET A 90 -4.85 -5.52 44.42
CA MET A 90 -4.99 -6.09 45.77
C MET A 90 -3.93 -5.54 46.73
N ARG A 91 -2.67 -5.45 46.30
CA ARG A 91 -1.56 -4.92 47.11
C ARG A 91 -1.83 -3.46 47.52
N LEU A 92 -2.29 -2.63 46.59
CA LEU A 92 -2.67 -1.25 46.86
C LEU A 92 -3.85 -1.17 47.82
N GLY A 93 -4.90 -1.97 47.62
CA GLY A 93 -6.06 -2.00 48.51
C GLY A 93 -5.70 -2.43 49.94
N LEU A 94 -4.86 -3.45 50.11
CA LEU A 94 -4.37 -3.87 51.43
C LEU A 94 -3.55 -2.77 52.11
N LYS A 95 -2.70 -2.07 51.34
CA LYS A 95 -1.93 -0.93 51.85
C LYS A 95 -2.86 0.19 52.33
N GLU A 96 -3.93 0.50 51.59
CA GLU A 96 -4.92 1.51 51.98
C GLU A 96 -5.67 1.14 53.28
N MET A 97 -5.92 -0.16 53.48
CA MET A 97 -6.50 -0.67 54.73
C MET A 97 -5.53 -0.70 55.92
N GLY A 98 -4.27 -0.29 55.73
CA GLY A 98 -3.23 -0.34 56.76
C GLY A 98 -2.69 -1.75 57.01
N CYS A 99 -3.01 -2.73 56.17
CA CYS A 99 -2.43 -4.06 56.21
C CYS A 99 -1.00 -3.99 55.65
N VAL A 100 -0.04 -3.84 56.55
CA VAL A 100 1.40 -3.88 56.27
C VAL A 100 1.97 -5.22 56.71
N ALA A 101 2.96 -5.72 55.95
CA ALA A 101 3.78 -6.86 56.37
C ALA A 101 4.81 -6.41 57.41
#